data_AF-A0A2K3LMH7-F1
#
_entry.id   AF-A0A2K3LMH7-F1
#
_cell.length_a   1.000
_cell.length_b   1.000
_cell.length_c   1.000
_cell.angle_alpha   90.00
_cell.angle_beta   90.00
_cell.angle_gamma   90.00
#
_symmetry.space_group_name_H-M   'P 1'
#
loop_
_entity.id
_entity.type
_entity.pdbx_description
1 polymer ?
#
loop_
_entity_poly.entity_id
_entity_poly.type
_entity_poly.pdbx_seq_one_letter_code
_entity_poly.pdbx_strand_id
1 'polypeptide(L)'
;QSDSSLLCATVKQPISVGIDGSSLDFQLYTGGIYDGNCSSNPDDIDHAVLIVGYGSEGDEDYWIVKNSWGTSWGIEGYIYIKRNTSLEYGVCAINYMASYPTKESSSISPTSPPSPPPPSPPPPPPPTPPSPSPSECGDFSYCTSDETCCCLHELFGFCLSYGCCPYENAVCCTGSQYCCPGDYPICDIEDGLCLQNFGDLMGVAAKKKKMGKHKFPWTKFEQTKKTHYPLRLRRNAFASMR
;
A
#
# COMPACT_ATOMS: atom_id res chain seq x y z
N GLN A 1 9.71 -17.30 -16.67
CA GLN A 1 8.24 -17.30 -16.91
C GLN A 1 7.96 -16.54 -18.19
N SER A 2 6.96 -16.90 -19.00
CA SER A 2 6.66 -16.10 -20.22
C SER A 2 5.93 -14.80 -19.83
N ASP A 3 6.08 -13.74 -20.63
CA ASP A 3 5.41 -12.44 -20.42
C ASP A 3 3.90 -12.60 -20.15
N SER A 4 3.24 -13.51 -20.86
CA SER A 4 1.82 -13.83 -20.68
C SER A 4 1.48 -14.34 -19.26
N SER A 5 2.32 -15.21 -18.69
CA SER A 5 2.10 -15.73 -17.33
C SER A 5 2.35 -14.68 -16.25
N LEU A 6 3.36 -13.82 -16.44
CA LEU A 6 3.65 -12.71 -15.53
C LEU A 6 2.56 -11.63 -15.59
N LEU A 7 2.03 -11.35 -16.79
CA LEU A 7 0.92 -10.43 -17.00
C LEU A 7 -0.34 -10.91 -16.28
N CYS A 8 -0.71 -12.18 -16.42
CA CYS A 8 -1.86 -12.77 -15.74
C CYS A 8 -1.76 -12.67 -14.21
N ALA A 9 -0.56 -12.83 -13.66
CA ALA A 9 -0.32 -12.68 -12.23
C ALA A 9 -0.45 -11.21 -11.79
N THR A 10 0.12 -10.29 -12.57
CA THR A 10 0.13 -8.85 -12.30
C THR A 10 -1.27 -8.24 -12.29
N VAL A 11 -2.21 -8.77 -13.09
CA VAL A 11 -3.63 -8.39 -13.05
C VAL A 11 -4.27 -8.65 -11.67
N LYS A 12 -3.81 -9.66 -10.95
CA LYS A 12 -4.40 -10.06 -9.66
C LYS A 12 -3.76 -9.35 -8.48
N GLN A 13 -2.46 -9.10 -8.54
CA GLN A 13 -1.69 -8.55 -7.43
C GLN A 13 -0.29 -8.11 -7.86
N PRO A 14 0.40 -7.26 -7.07
CA PRO A 14 1.81 -6.96 -7.28
C PRO A 14 2.71 -8.21 -7.22
N ILE A 15 3.73 -8.25 -8.07
CA ILE A 15 4.64 -9.39 -8.25
C ILE A 15 6.07 -8.95 -7.90
N SER A 16 6.69 -9.64 -6.94
CA SER A 16 8.11 -9.43 -6.63
C SER A 16 8.93 -10.06 -7.74
N VAL A 17 9.90 -9.31 -8.28
CA VAL A 17 10.78 -9.78 -9.36
C VAL A 17 12.24 -9.46 -9.05
N GLY A 18 13.15 -10.28 -9.59
CA GLY A 18 14.58 -10.00 -9.64
C GLY A 18 14.95 -9.38 -10.98
N ILE A 19 15.87 -8.41 -10.98
CA ILE A 19 16.44 -7.78 -12.16
C ILE A 19 17.96 -7.60 -11.99
N ASP A 20 18.68 -7.41 -13.10
CA ASP A 20 20.00 -6.78 -13.09
C ASP A 20 19.84 -5.25 -12.99
N GLY A 21 20.19 -4.69 -11.84
CA GLY A 21 20.20 -3.25 -11.55
C GLY A 21 21.60 -2.62 -11.59
N SER A 22 22.63 -3.38 -11.99
CA SER A 22 24.03 -2.95 -11.90
C SER A 22 24.44 -1.93 -12.95
N SER A 23 23.76 -1.92 -14.11
CA SER A 23 24.05 -1.00 -15.21
C SER A 23 23.91 0.48 -14.83
N LEU A 24 24.82 1.32 -15.35
CA LEU A 24 24.90 2.75 -14.97
C LEU A 24 23.67 3.54 -15.43
N ASP A 25 23.15 3.23 -16.60
CA ASP A 25 21.93 3.83 -17.15
C ASP A 25 20.67 3.44 -16.36
N PHE A 26 20.62 2.24 -15.78
CA PHE A 26 19.59 1.91 -14.78
C PHE A 26 19.73 2.77 -13.53
N GLN A 27 20.94 2.88 -12.96
CA GLN A 27 21.18 3.68 -11.75
C GLN A 27 20.85 5.16 -11.94
N LEU A 28 21.12 5.70 -13.13
CA LEU A 28 20.88 7.11 -13.51
C LEU A 28 19.51 7.34 -14.16
N TYR A 29 18.62 6.35 -14.17
CA TYR A 29 17.30 6.48 -14.79
C TYR A 29 16.49 7.63 -14.17
N THR A 30 15.92 8.48 -15.03
CA THR A 30 15.12 9.66 -14.64
C THR A 30 13.73 9.69 -15.28
N GLY A 31 13.46 8.89 -16.33
CA GLY A 31 12.16 8.82 -16.98
C GLY A 31 12.15 8.10 -18.32
N GLY A 32 10.96 7.90 -18.88
CA GLY A 32 10.73 7.20 -20.16
C GLY A 32 10.54 5.68 -20.01
N ILE A 33 10.34 4.99 -21.13
CA ILE A 33 10.34 3.52 -21.15
C ILE A 33 11.80 3.06 -21.24
N TYR A 34 12.25 2.35 -20.21
CA TYR A 34 13.59 1.82 -20.08
C TYR A 34 13.77 0.54 -20.92
N ASP A 35 14.75 0.58 -21.82
CA ASP A 35 15.22 -0.50 -22.70
C ASP A 35 16.76 -0.45 -22.77
N GLY A 36 17.37 -0.25 -21.59
CA GLY A 36 18.80 0.04 -21.44
C GLY A 36 19.72 -1.19 -21.45
N ASN A 37 20.97 -0.98 -21.06
CA ASN A 37 22.09 -1.93 -21.20
C ASN A 37 22.22 -2.95 -20.07
N CYS A 38 21.23 -3.07 -19.18
CA CYS A 38 21.20 -4.13 -18.17
C CYS A 38 21.23 -5.51 -18.82
N SER A 39 21.87 -6.47 -18.14
CA SER A 39 22.00 -7.83 -18.59
C SER A 39 20.64 -8.53 -18.65
N SER A 40 20.39 -9.25 -19.75
CA SER A 40 19.27 -10.18 -19.86
C SER A 40 19.62 -11.59 -19.36
N ASN A 41 20.85 -11.79 -18.86
CA ASN A 41 21.29 -13.07 -18.31
C ASN A 41 20.77 -13.23 -16.88
N PRO A 42 20.04 -14.31 -16.57
CA PRO A 42 19.51 -14.54 -15.22
C PRO A 42 20.56 -14.66 -14.12
N ASP A 43 21.79 -15.03 -14.45
CA ASP A 43 22.89 -15.16 -13.47
C ASP A 43 23.40 -13.79 -12.97
N ASP A 44 23.08 -12.70 -13.69
CA ASP A 44 23.50 -11.34 -13.35
C ASP A 44 22.47 -10.58 -12.51
N ILE A 45 21.36 -11.23 -12.12
CA ILE A 45 20.33 -10.62 -11.26
C ILE A 45 20.91 -10.32 -9.88
N ASP A 46 20.88 -9.04 -9.50
CA ASP A 46 21.44 -8.53 -8.25
C ASP A 46 20.44 -7.72 -7.40
N HIS A 47 19.29 -7.35 -7.97
CA HIS A 47 18.34 -6.43 -7.34
C HIS A 47 16.91 -6.94 -7.34
N ALA A 48 16.18 -6.69 -6.24
CA ALA A 48 14.80 -7.12 -6.07
C ALA A 48 13.85 -5.91 -6.09
N VAL A 49 12.84 -5.97 -6.96
CA VAL A 49 11.86 -4.91 -7.18
C VAL A 49 10.44 -5.47 -7.26
N LEU A 50 9.45 -4.60 -7.43
CA LEU A 50 8.03 -4.99 -7.43
C LEU A 50 7.32 -4.49 -8.68
N ILE A 51 6.83 -5.40 -9.53
CA ILE A 51 5.89 -5.05 -10.59
C ILE A 51 4.54 -4.74 -9.92
N VAL A 52 4.02 -3.54 -10.14
CA VAL A 52 2.73 -3.09 -9.59
C VAL A 52 1.68 -2.86 -10.66
N GLY A 53 2.06 -2.96 -11.93
CA GLY A 53 1.15 -2.77 -13.05
C GLY A 53 1.89 -2.90 -14.38
N TYR A 54 1.19 -2.59 -15.46
CA TYR A 54 1.69 -2.58 -16.82
C TYR A 54 0.92 -1.53 -17.62
N GLY A 55 1.48 -1.10 -18.75
CA GLY A 55 0.87 -0.14 -19.65
C GLY A 55 1.39 -0.29 -21.07
N SER A 56 0.94 0.63 -21.92
CA SER A 56 1.35 0.75 -23.32
C SER A 56 1.36 2.22 -23.69
N GLU A 57 2.40 2.68 -24.37
CA GLU A 57 2.48 4.02 -24.96
C GLU A 57 2.83 3.86 -26.45
N GLY A 58 1.84 4.10 -27.32
CA GLY A 58 1.97 3.75 -28.73
C GLY A 58 2.12 2.23 -28.92
N ASP A 59 3.15 1.82 -29.64
CA ASP A 59 3.49 0.41 -29.88
C ASP A 59 4.45 -0.16 -28.81
N GLU A 60 4.81 0.63 -27.80
CA GLU A 60 5.76 0.26 -26.76
C GLU A 60 5.01 -0.16 -25.49
N ASP A 61 5.09 -1.45 -25.21
CA ASP A 61 4.52 -2.07 -24.04
C ASP A 61 5.51 -2.01 -22.86
N TYR A 62 5.05 -1.73 -21.62
CA TYR A 62 5.92 -1.67 -20.45
C TYR A 62 5.33 -2.23 -19.16
N TRP A 63 6.21 -2.63 -18.23
CA TRP A 63 5.94 -2.92 -16.83
C TRP A 63 6.07 -1.65 -15.99
N ILE A 64 5.16 -1.45 -15.04
CA ILE A 64 5.30 -0.41 -14.01
C ILE A 64 5.97 -1.05 -12.80
N VAL A 65 7.21 -0.66 -12.55
CA VAL A 65 8.05 -1.28 -11.52
C VAL A 65 8.34 -0.28 -10.42
N LYS A 66 8.03 -0.67 -9.19
CA LYS A 66 8.32 0.09 -7.98
C LYS A 66 9.70 -0.28 -7.46
N ASN A 67 10.56 0.72 -7.30
CA ASN A 67 11.88 0.56 -6.69
C ASN A 67 11.85 0.95 -5.19
N SER A 68 12.98 0.76 -4.51
CA SER A 68 13.19 1.00 -3.08
C SER A 68 14.23 2.09 -2.78
N TRP A 69 14.62 2.89 -3.78
CA TRP A 69 15.67 3.93 -3.67
C TRP A 69 15.15 5.35 -3.40
N GLY A 70 13.90 5.48 -2.94
CA GLY A 70 13.28 6.78 -2.64
C GLY A 70 12.66 7.45 -3.87
N THR A 71 11.95 8.56 -3.63
CA THR A 71 11.15 9.25 -4.66
C THR A 71 11.98 10.16 -5.57
N SER A 72 13.22 10.45 -5.22
CA SER A 72 14.14 11.27 -6.03
C SER A 72 14.75 10.50 -7.20
N TRP A 73 14.57 9.18 -7.24
CA TRP A 73 15.08 8.31 -8.30
C TRP A 73 13.96 7.95 -9.29
N GLY A 74 14.26 7.96 -10.59
CA GLY A 74 13.29 7.65 -11.63
C GLY A 74 12.05 8.55 -11.62
N ILE A 75 10.91 7.96 -11.94
CA ILE A 75 9.60 8.64 -11.93
C ILE A 75 8.98 8.44 -10.56
N GLU A 76 9.26 9.34 -9.61
CA GLU A 76 8.76 9.27 -8.23
C GLU A 76 9.06 7.94 -7.50
N GLY A 77 10.21 7.32 -7.78
CA GLY A 77 10.61 6.01 -7.25
C GLY A 77 10.17 4.81 -8.10
N TYR A 78 9.62 5.04 -9.29
CA TYR A 78 9.21 4.03 -10.24
C TYR A 78 10.06 4.07 -11.52
N ILE A 79 10.07 2.95 -12.22
CA ILE A 79 10.65 2.80 -13.56
C ILE A 79 9.66 2.06 -14.46
N TYR A 80 9.58 2.46 -15.73
CA TYR A 80 8.80 1.76 -16.73
C TYR A 80 9.78 0.90 -17.54
N ILE A 81 9.70 -0.42 -17.43
CA ILE A 81 10.62 -1.34 -18.13
C ILE A 81 9.90 -1.95 -19.32
N LYS A 82 10.50 -1.91 -20.51
CA LYS A 82 9.90 -2.45 -21.72
C LYS A 82 9.55 -3.94 -21.57
N ARG A 83 8.34 -4.32 -22.00
CA ARG A 83 7.82 -5.71 -22.04
C ARG A 83 7.55 -6.13 -23.49
N ASN A 84 7.21 -7.40 -23.69
CA ASN A 84 6.92 -7.96 -25.01
C ASN A 84 8.10 -7.80 -25.98
N THR A 85 9.31 -8.03 -25.48
CA THR A 85 10.53 -8.01 -26.30
C THR A 85 10.86 -9.41 -26.81
N SER A 86 11.83 -9.52 -27.72
CA SER A 86 12.34 -10.83 -28.16
C SER A 86 13.31 -11.48 -27.17
N LEU A 87 13.57 -10.87 -26.01
CA LEU A 87 14.46 -11.40 -24.98
C LEU A 87 13.75 -12.49 -24.18
N GLU A 88 14.34 -13.68 -24.09
CA GLU A 88 13.75 -14.84 -23.39
C GLU A 88 13.37 -14.54 -21.94
N TYR A 89 14.19 -13.76 -21.24
CA TYR A 89 13.98 -13.37 -19.84
C TYR A 89 13.52 -11.91 -19.68
N GLY A 90 13.17 -11.23 -20.78
CA GLY A 90 12.82 -9.82 -20.77
C GLY A 90 14.01 -8.89 -20.49
N VAL A 91 13.73 -7.58 -20.52
CA VAL A 91 14.72 -6.55 -20.20
C VAL A 91 15.15 -6.69 -18.74
N CYS A 92 16.46 -6.60 -18.49
CA CYS A 92 17.09 -6.84 -17.18
C CYS A 92 16.78 -8.21 -16.55
N ALA A 93 16.44 -9.22 -17.36
CA ALA A 93 16.03 -10.56 -16.90
C ALA A 93 14.78 -10.58 -16.00
N ILE A 94 13.93 -9.55 -16.06
CA ILE A 94 12.76 -9.34 -15.18
C ILE A 94 11.77 -10.52 -15.14
N ASN A 95 11.70 -11.32 -16.20
CA ASN A 95 10.78 -12.46 -16.31
C ASN A 95 11.31 -13.76 -15.71
N TYR A 96 12.57 -13.77 -15.26
CA TYR A 96 13.22 -14.98 -14.76
C TYR A 96 12.77 -15.32 -13.35
N MET A 97 12.99 -14.41 -12.39
CA MET A 97 12.75 -14.65 -10.97
C MET A 97 11.54 -13.86 -10.48
N ALA A 98 10.34 -14.41 -10.65
CA ALA A 98 9.10 -13.78 -10.20
C ALA A 98 8.42 -14.61 -9.09
N SER A 99 7.91 -13.93 -8.06
CA SER A 99 7.14 -14.56 -6.99
C SER A 99 6.10 -13.63 -6.40
N TYR A 100 5.04 -14.20 -5.86
CA TYR A 100 3.96 -13.44 -5.24
C TYR A 100 3.33 -14.22 -4.09
N PRO A 101 2.87 -13.55 -3.03
CA PRO A 101 2.27 -14.24 -1.89
C PRO A 101 0.88 -14.78 -2.24
N THR A 102 0.53 -15.95 -1.71
CA THR A 102 -0.83 -16.50 -1.75
C THR A 102 -1.43 -16.54 -0.35
N LYS A 103 -2.77 -16.50 -0.27
CA LYS A 103 -3.52 -16.63 0.99
C LYS A 103 -4.38 -17.88 0.92
N GLU A 104 -4.14 -18.84 1.81
CA GLU A 104 -5.05 -20.00 1.94
C GLU A 104 -6.37 -19.55 2.58
N SER A 105 -7.48 -20.00 1.99
CA SER A 105 -8.80 -19.89 2.61
C SER A 105 -8.98 -21.11 3.49
N SER A 106 -9.08 -20.93 4.81
CA SER A 106 -9.36 -22.02 5.74
C SER A 106 -10.82 -22.49 5.59
N SER A 107 -11.14 -23.21 4.51
CA SER A 107 -12.33 -24.04 4.43
C SER A 107 -11.98 -25.41 4.97
N ILE A 108 -12.43 -25.70 6.19
CA ILE A 108 -12.30 -27.02 6.82
C ILE A 108 -13.05 -28.03 5.93
N SER A 109 -12.33 -29.01 5.38
CA SER A 109 -12.90 -30.16 4.65
C SER A 109 -13.71 -31.07 5.60
N PRO A 110 -14.82 -31.68 5.15
CA PRO A 110 -15.70 -32.45 6.03
C PRO A 110 -15.22 -33.89 6.21
N THR A 111 -14.86 -34.26 7.44
CA THR A 111 -14.85 -35.65 7.89
C THR A 111 -16.19 -35.94 8.59
N SER A 112 -16.72 -37.13 8.34
CA SER A 112 -18.03 -37.71 8.73
C SER A 112 -18.51 -37.50 10.20
N PRO A 113 -19.83 -37.67 10.47
CA PRO A 113 -20.59 -36.92 11.49
C PRO A 113 -20.69 -37.60 12.86
N PRO A 114 -21.07 -36.85 13.90
CA PRO A 114 -22.10 -37.38 14.81
C PRO A 114 -23.19 -36.39 15.26
N SER A 115 -24.42 -36.95 15.33
CA SER A 115 -25.53 -36.64 16.26
C SER A 115 -26.35 -35.33 16.12
N PRO A 116 -27.63 -35.34 16.57
CA PRO A 116 -28.75 -34.59 15.99
C PRO A 116 -28.79 -33.10 16.39
N PRO A 117 -29.60 -32.27 15.69
CA PRO A 117 -29.36 -30.83 15.65
C PRO A 117 -29.79 -30.11 16.93
N PRO A 118 -28.99 -29.15 17.43
CA PRO A 118 -29.45 -28.14 18.37
C PRO A 118 -30.33 -27.08 17.65
N PRO A 119 -31.11 -26.28 18.41
CA PRO A 119 -32.23 -25.50 17.86
C PRO A 119 -31.77 -24.42 16.88
N SER A 120 -32.71 -24.04 16.00
CA SER A 120 -32.53 -23.06 14.93
C SER A 120 -31.84 -21.78 15.41
N PRO A 121 -30.85 -21.26 14.67
CA PRO A 121 -30.16 -20.03 15.03
C PRO A 121 -31.09 -18.82 14.90
N PRO A 122 -30.84 -17.75 15.67
CA PRO A 122 -31.54 -16.47 15.50
C PRO A 122 -31.28 -15.90 14.10
N PRO A 123 -32.18 -15.04 13.59
CA PRO A 123 -32.00 -14.44 12.28
C PRO A 123 -30.66 -13.68 12.17
N PRO A 124 -30.07 -13.61 10.96
CA PRO A 124 -28.79 -12.94 10.76
C PRO A 124 -28.88 -11.47 11.20
N PRO A 125 -27.80 -10.88 11.73
CA PRO A 125 -27.74 -9.46 11.94
C PRO A 125 -27.95 -8.73 10.61
N PRO A 126 -28.57 -7.53 10.63
CA PRO A 126 -28.77 -6.74 9.42
C PRO A 126 -27.43 -6.50 8.71
N PRO A 127 -27.43 -6.32 7.38
CA PRO A 127 -26.20 -6.04 6.62
C PRO A 127 -25.47 -4.87 7.26
N THR A 128 -24.15 -5.01 7.43
CA THR A 128 -23.30 -3.93 7.90
C THR A 128 -23.49 -2.72 7.00
N PRO A 129 -23.72 -1.52 7.57
CA PRO A 129 -23.86 -0.30 6.79
C PRO A 129 -22.64 -0.11 5.88
N PRO A 130 -22.81 0.52 4.70
CA PRO A 130 -21.70 0.78 3.79
C PRO A 130 -20.58 1.51 4.54
N SER A 131 -19.34 1.06 4.31
CA SER A 131 -18.14 1.66 4.87
C SER A 131 -18.18 3.19 4.67
N PRO A 132 -17.94 4.00 5.70
CA PRO A 132 -18.04 5.44 5.58
C PRO A 132 -17.08 5.94 4.50
N SER A 133 -17.61 6.80 3.64
CA SER A 133 -16.87 7.52 2.62
C SER A 133 -15.67 8.26 3.23
N PRO A 134 -14.57 8.47 2.48
CA PRO A 134 -13.43 9.24 2.97
C PRO A 134 -13.88 10.59 3.54
N SER A 135 -13.37 10.94 4.71
CA SER A 135 -13.55 12.26 5.30
C SER A 135 -12.79 13.28 4.44
N GLU A 136 -13.53 14.10 3.72
CA GLU A 136 -12.96 15.21 2.95
C GLU A 136 -12.49 16.30 3.93
N CYS A 137 -11.22 16.69 3.83
CA CYS A 137 -10.63 17.67 4.73
C CYS A 137 -10.43 18.99 3.98
N GLY A 138 -11.46 19.85 4.01
CA GLY A 138 -11.48 21.07 3.20
C GLY A 138 -11.44 20.79 1.70
N ASP A 139 -10.99 21.77 0.91
CA ASP A 139 -11.11 21.73 -0.55
C ASP A 139 -10.04 20.86 -1.24
N PHE A 140 -8.85 20.73 -0.65
CA PHE A 140 -7.67 20.15 -1.32
C PHE A 140 -7.04 18.96 -0.59
N SER A 141 -7.62 18.50 0.52
CA SER A 141 -7.05 17.42 1.33
C SER A 141 -8.07 16.35 1.67
N TYR A 142 -7.59 15.13 1.90
CA TYR A 142 -8.42 14.02 2.36
C TYR A 142 -7.65 13.10 3.30
N CYS A 143 -8.39 12.41 4.16
CA CYS A 143 -7.90 11.34 5.01
C CYS A 143 -8.54 10.01 4.62
N THR A 144 -7.95 8.89 5.06
CA THR A 144 -8.59 7.58 4.89
C THR A 144 -9.82 7.46 5.79
N SER A 145 -10.72 6.52 5.51
CA SER A 145 -12.00 6.39 6.22
C SER A 145 -11.86 6.08 7.72
N ASP A 146 -10.69 5.59 8.15
CA ASP A 146 -10.30 5.30 9.53
C ASP A 146 -9.53 6.44 10.20
N GLU A 147 -9.40 7.58 9.52
CA GLU A 147 -8.67 8.76 9.99
C GLU A 147 -9.59 9.99 10.10
N THR A 148 -9.39 10.79 11.15
CA THR A 148 -10.13 12.05 11.36
C THR A 148 -9.33 13.24 10.82
N CYS A 149 -9.99 14.10 10.05
CA CYS A 149 -9.43 15.37 9.60
C CYS A 149 -9.28 16.35 10.76
N CYS A 150 -8.06 16.81 11.02
CA CYS A 150 -7.77 17.84 12.02
C CYS A 150 -6.99 18.99 11.42
N CYS A 151 -7.30 20.22 11.83
CA CYS A 151 -6.52 21.36 11.37
C CYS A 151 -5.08 21.33 11.92
N LEU A 152 -4.11 21.62 11.05
CA LEU A 152 -2.70 21.75 11.40
C LEU A 152 -2.29 23.22 11.60
N HIS A 153 -2.74 24.09 10.70
CA HIS A 153 -2.45 25.53 10.76
C HIS A 153 -3.72 26.33 10.53
N GLU A 154 -4.07 27.13 11.51
CA GLU A 154 -5.22 28.04 11.46
C GLU A 154 -4.72 29.48 11.29
N LEU A 155 -5.30 30.20 10.33
CA LEU A 155 -5.00 31.61 10.09
C LEU A 155 -6.33 32.34 9.85
N PHE A 156 -6.64 33.34 10.69
CA PHE A 156 -7.89 34.12 10.64
C PHE A 156 -9.20 33.28 10.68
N GLY A 157 -9.21 32.16 11.42
CA GLY A 157 -10.38 31.28 11.53
C GLY A 157 -10.58 30.34 10.34
N PHE A 158 -9.62 30.31 9.40
CA PHE A 158 -9.58 29.37 8.29
C PHE A 158 -8.44 28.38 8.48
N CYS A 159 -8.72 27.11 8.18
CA CYS A 159 -7.70 26.08 8.21
C CYS A 159 -6.89 26.07 6.90
N LEU A 160 -5.60 26.42 6.98
CA LEU A 160 -4.70 26.45 5.83
C LEU A 160 -4.21 25.06 5.41
N SER A 161 -4.12 24.14 6.37
CA SER A 161 -3.68 22.77 6.11
C SER A 161 -4.35 21.80 7.05
N TYR A 162 -4.80 20.69 6.49
CA TYR A 162 -5.41 19.60 7.24
C TYR A 162 -4.40 18.48 7.43
N GLY A 163 -4.49 17.85 8.60
CA GLY A 163 -3.75 16.65 8.94
C GLY A 163 -4.70 15.50 9.29
N CYS A 164 -4.23 14.29 9.07
CA CYS A 164 -4.96 13.07 9.38
C CYS A 164 -4.54 12.51 10.73
N CYS A 165 -5.54 12.34 11.59
CA CYS A 165 -5.40 11.67 12.87
C CYS A 165 -5.71 10.19 12.73
N PRO A 166 -4.85 9.29 13.27
CA PRO A 166 -5.01 7.84 13.16
C PRO A 166 -6.06 7.30 14.15
N TYR A 167 -7.22 7.93 14.19
CA TYR A 167 -8.40 7.56 14.97
C TYR A 167 -9.65 7.91 14.15
N GLU A 168 -10.68 7.07 14.23
CA GLU A 168 -11.95 7.23 13.50
C GLU A 168 -12.79 8.38 14.07
N ASN A 169 -12.72 8.62 15.38
CA ASN A 169 -13.38 9.74 16.07
C ASN A 169 -12.35 10.51 16.90
N ALA A 170 -11.37 11.14 16.25
CA ALA A 170 -10.32 11.86 16.94
C ALA A 170 -10.83 13.21 17.45
N VAL A 171 -10.35 13.59 18.63
CA VAL A 171 -10.46 14.95 19.15
C VAL A 171 -9.21 15.71 18.68
N CYS A 172 -9.44 16.76 17.89
CA CYS A 172 -8.38 17.60 17.36
C CYS A 172 -7.90 18.56 18.45
N CYS A 173 -6.64 18.41 18.89
CA CYS A 173 -6.07 19.39 19.80
C CYS A 173 -5.75 20.68 19.02
N THR A 174 -6.43 21.75 19.39
CA THR A 174 -6.31 23.07 18.76
C THR A 174 -4.92 23.66 18.99
N GLY A 175 -4.35 24.29 17.98
CA GLY A 175 -3.03 24.93 18.08
C GLY A 175 -1.84 23.98 18.21
N SER A 176 -2.05 22.66 18.10
CA SER A 176 -0.98 21.66 18.18
C SER A 176 -0.99 20.70 16.99
N GLN A 177 0.11 19.97 16.82
CA GLN A 177 0.21 18.91 15.81
C GLN A 177 -0.34 17.56 16.32
N TYR A 178 -1.03 17.52 17.45
CA TYR A 178 -1.46 16.29 18.11
C TYR A 178 -2.99 16.14 18.16
N CYS A 179 -3.43 14.90 18.31
CA CYS A 179 -4.83 14.57 18.49
C CYS A 179 -5.00 13.36 19.40
N CYS A 180 -6.20 13.29 19.97
CA CYS A 180 -6.58 12.32 20.96
C CYS A 180 -7.71 11.42 20.44
N PRO A 181 -7.86 10.19 20.95
CA PRO A 181 -9.05 9.38 20.68
C PRO A 181 -10.29 10.00 21.36
N GLY A 182 -11.48 9.75 20.81
CA GLY A 182 -12.74 10.31 21.32
C GLY A 182 -13.04 9.95 22.78
N ASP A 183 -12.57 8.81 23.27
CA ASP A 183 -12.74 8.38 24.67
C ASP A 183 -11.86 9.17 25.66
N TYR A 184 -10.88 9.93 25.15
CA TYR A 184 -9.95 10.77 25.92
C TYR A 184 -9.91 12.19 25.32
N PRO A 185 -10.98 12.98 25.49
CA PRO A 185 -11.15 14.23 24.76
C PRO A 185 -10.29 15.39 25.26
N ILE A 186 -9.62 15.25 26.41
CA ILE A 186 -8.85 16.34 27.01
C ILE A 186 -7.40 16.23 26.53
N CYS A 187 -6.94 17.24 25.80
CA CYS A 187 -5.58 17.31 25.28
C CYS A 187 -4.64 17.96 26.29
N ASP A 188 -3.73 17.18 26.87
CA ASP A 188 -2.55 17.68 27.59
C ASP A 188 -1.34 17.65 26.64
N ILE A 189 -1.11 18.76 25.96
CA ILE A 189 -0.05 18.84 24.94
C ILE A 189 1.34 19.02 25.57
N GLU A 190 1.42 19.53 26.81
CA GLU A 190 2.69 19.76 27.50
C GLU A 190 3.32 18.42 27.88
N ASP A 191 2.51 17.50 28.43
CA ASP A 191 2.94 16.15 28.79
C ASP A 191 2.72 15.13 27.65
N GLY A 192 2.08 15.55 26.56
CA GLY A 192 1.80 14.70 25.39
C GLY A 192 0.78 13.60 25.67
N LEU A 193 -0.18 13.86 26.56
CA LEU A 193 -1.20 12.94 27.02
C LEU A 193 -2.60 13.37 26.60
N CYS A 194 -3.50 12.40 26.55
CA CYS A 194 -4.93 12.55 26.36
C CYS A 194 -5.61 12.00 27.60
N LEU A 195 -6.41 12.84 28.25
CA LEU A 195 -7.05 12.52 29.52
C LEU A 195 -8.55 12.31 29.29
N GLN A 196 -9.14 11.47 30.14
CA GLN A 196 -10.58 11.25 30.13
C GLN A 196 -11.30 12.32 30.95
N ASN A 197 -10.72 12.72 32.09
CA ASN A 197 -11.22 13.81 32.93
C ASN A 197 -10.14 14.85 33.23
N PHE A 198 -10.56 16.05 33.57
CA PHE A 198 -9.65 17.16 33.87
C PHE A 198 -8.95 16.90 35.21
N GLY A 199 -7.61 16.85 35.20
CA GLY A 199 -6.80 16.59 36.40
C GLY A 199 -6.39 15.13 36.63
N ASP A 200 -6.67 14.22 35.69
CA ASP A 200 -6.11 12.86 35.73
C ASP A 200 -4.59 12.91 35.52
N LEU A 201 -3.83 12.22 36.39
CA LEU A 201 -2.36 12.08 36.24
C LEU A 201 -1.95 11.04 35.19
N MET A 202 -2.90 10.23 34.71
CA MET A 202 -2.69 9.10 33.83
C MET A 202 -3.58 9.23 32.61
N GLY A 203 -2.96 9.21 31.43
CA GLY A 203 -3.64 9.34 30.15
C GLY A 203 -3.10 8.39 29.09
N VAL A 204 -3.71 8.42 27.91
CA VAL A 204 -3.16 7.77 26.72
C VAL A 204 -2.29 8.75 25.95
N ALA A 205 -1.22 8.28 25.31
CA ALA A 205 -0.33 9.18 24.57
C ALA A 205 -1.06 9.87 23.41
N ALA A 206 -0.89 11.18 23.29
CA ALA A 206 -1.39 11.96 22.17
C ALA A 206 -0.63 11.59 20.89
N LYS A 207 -1.36 11.39 19.79
CA LYS A 207 -0.75 11.01 18.51
C LYS A 207 -0.56 12.22 17.62
N LYS A 208 0.58 12.24 16.92
CA LYS A 208 0.88 13.29 15.95
C LYS A 208 0.05 13.12 14.68
N LYS A 209 -0.55 14.22 14.22
CA LYS A 209 -1.24 14.37 12.94
C LYS A 209 -0.26 14.12 11.80
N LYS A 210 -0.65 13.34 10.79
CA LYS A 210 0.08 13.23 9.51
C LYS A 210 -0.41 14.32 8.56
N MET A 211 0.41 14.80 7.63
CA MET A 211 -0.09 15.73 6.60
C MET A 211 -1.22 15.06 5.79
N GLY A 212 -2.33 15.76 5.59
CA GLY A 212 -3.42 15.30 4.73
C GLY A 212 -2.91 15.09 3.31
N LYS A 213 -3.41 14.06 2.63
CA LYS A 213 -3.01 13.79 1.25
C LYS A 213 -3.65 14.83 0.33
N HIS A 214 -2.88 15.36 -0.63
CA HIS A 214 -3.38 16.34 -1.57
C HIS A 214 -4.29 15.69 -2.63
N LYS A 215 -5.44 16.31 -2.89
CA LYS A 215 -6.27 16.01 -4.06
C LYS A 215 -5.67 16.68 -5.29
N PHE A 216 -5.19 15.88 -6.25
CA PHE A 216 -4.86 16.36 -7.58
C PHE A 216 -6.03 16.06 -8.54
N PRO A 217 -6.27 16.87 -9.58
CA PRO A 217 -7.40 16.70 -10.52
C PRO A 217 -7.48 15.35 -11.26
N TRP A 218 -6.45 14.49 -11.19
CA TRP A 218 -6.36 13.24 -11.95
C TRP A 218 -6.18 11.98 -11.08
N THR A 219 -6.27 12.06 -9.75
CA THR A 219 -6.12 10.89 -8.88
C THR A 219 -7.39 10.02 -8.90
N LYS A 220 -7.35 8.86 -9.57
CA LYS A 220 -8.36 7.79 -9.38
C LYS A 220 -8.02 6.97 -8.13
N PHE A 221 -9.01 6.73 -7.29
CA PHE A 221 -8.88 6.11 -5.98
C PHE A 221 -9.06 4.60 -6.05
N GLU A 222 -8.08 3.86 -5.54
CA GLU A 222 -8.27 2.46 -5.11
C GLU A 222 -7.60 2.26 -3.74
N GLN A 223 -8.37 1.75 -2.77
CA GLN A 223 -7.95 1.58 -1.37
C GLN A 223 -6.93 0.43 -1.25
N THR A 224 -5.65 0.72 -1.08
CA THR A 224 -4.67 -0.29 -0.66
C THR A 224 -4.68 -0.42 0.87
N LYS A 225 -5.46 -1.38 1.38
CA LYS A 225 -5.49 -1.78 2.80
C LYS A 225 -4.13 -2.40 3.18
N LYS A 226 -3.24 -1.65 3.84
CA LYS A 226 -1.97 -2.21 4.35
C LYS A 226 -2.22 -2.92 5.67
N THR A 227 -2.36 -4.24 5.61
CA THR A 227 -2.42 -5.10 6.79
C THR A 227 -1.10 -5.86 6.89
N HIS A 228 -0.35 -5.64 7.98
CA HIS A 228 0.94 -6.28 8.19
C HIS A 228 0.72 -7.67 8.80
N TYR A 229 1.03 -8.71 8.02
CA TYR A 229 1.04 -10.10 8.47
C TYR A 229 2.41 -10.71 8.17
N PRO A 230 2.93 -11.60 9.03
CA PRO A 230 4.19 -12.27 8.76
C PRO A 230 4.05 -13.17 7.52
N LEU A 231 4.72 -12.79 6.44
CA LEU A 231 4.75 -13.54 5.18
C LEU A 231 5.57 -14.82 5.37
N ARG A 232 4.97 -15.97 5.06
CA ARG A 232 5.74 -17.20 4.79
C ARG A 232 5.90 -17.34 3.29
N LEU A 233 7.11 -17.08 2.79
CA LEU A 233 7.46 -17.35 1.39
C LEU A 233 7.40 -18.86 1.15
N ARG A 234 6.49 -19.31 0.29
CA ARG A 234 6.63 -20.61 -0.37
C ARG A 234 7.37 -20.39 -1.69
N ARG A 235 8.57 -20.96 -1.81
CA ARG A 235 9.19 -21.20 -3.11
C ARG A 235 8.35 -22.28 -3.82
N ASN A 236 7.93 -22.03 -5.05
CA ASN A 236 7.30 -23.05 -5.86
C ASN A 236 8.32 -24.17 -6.15
N ALA A 237 7.95 -25.40 -5.83
CA ALA A 237 8.78 -26.59 -5.98
C ALA A 237 8.81 -27.10 -7.44
N PHE A 238 9.09 -26.22 -8.39
CA PHE A 238 9.47 -26.59 -9.76
C PHE A 238 10.89 -26.16 -10.13
N ALA A 239 11.61 -25.51 -9.22
CA ALA A 239 13.07 -25.40 -9.28
C ALA A 239 13.72 -26.66 -8.69
N SER A 240 13.49 -27.79 -9.35
CA SER A 240 14.36 -28.97 -9.25
C SER A 240 14.22 -29.75 -10.55
N MET A 241 14.87 -29.25 -11.59
CA MET A 241 15.44 -30.07 -12.66
C MET A 241 16.43 -29.21 -13.44
N ARG A 242 17.67 -29.25 -12.94
CA ARG A 242 18.96 -28.93 -13.57
C ARG A 242 19.17 -27.53 -14.12
#